data_AF-A0A534XF15-F1
#
_entry.id   AF-A0A534XF15-F1
#
_cell.length_a   1.000
_cell.length_b   1.000
_cell.length_c   1.000
_cell.angle_alpha   90.00
_cell.angle_beta   90.00
_cell.angle_gamma   90.00
#
_symmetry.space_group_name_H-M   'P 1'
#
loop_
_entity.id
_entity.type
_entity.pdbx_description
1 polymer ?
#
loop_
_entity_poly.entity_id
_entity_poly.type
_entity_poly.pdbx_seq_one_letter_code
_entity_poly.pdbx_strand_id
1 'polypeptide(L)'
;MRMNVTRAHVALLVCALAFGRSAHAGPADSPLPTFADGKAAVAVYTAVGVIKNNNLETAFVCTNVDSAPRDIGVELFDETGALRNSVHAGNGAFLDVAPGQTKTVDTSARRHVL
;
A
#
# COMPACT_ATOMS: atom_id res chain seq x y z
N MET A 1 -44.55 -17.37 -20.68
CA MET A 1 -43.56 -17.29 -19.58
C MET A 1 -42.97 -15.88 -19.56
N ARG A 2 -43.59 -14.94 -18.85
CA ARG A 2 -43.08 -13.56 -18.71
C ARG A 2 -41.97 -13.60 -17.66
N MET A 3 -40.72 -13.73 -18.08
CA MET A 3 -39.59 -13.60 -17.18
C MET A 3 -39.54 -12.14 -16.72
N ASN A 4 -39.87 -11.90 -15.46
CA ASN A 4 -39.97 -10.57 -14.86
C ASN A 4 -38.66 -9.82 -15.11
N VAL A 5 -38.69 -8.84 -16.02
CA VAL A 5 -37.54 -8.01 -16.46
C VAL A 5 -36.76 -7.46 -15.25
N THR A 6 -37.47 -7.12 -14.17
CA THR A 6 -36.90 -6.69 -12.88
C THR A 6 -36.01 -7.74 -12.19
N ARG A 7 -36.36 -9.04 -12.24
CA ARG A 7 -35.55 -10.12 -11.64
C ARG A 7 -34.27 -10.37 -12.43
N ALA A 8 -34.32 -10.26 -13.75
CA ALA A 8 -33.14 -10.41 -14.61
C ALA A 8 -32.12 -9.28 -14.36
N HIS A 9 -32.58 -8.04 -14.18
CA HIS A 9 -31.69 -6.91 -13.87
C HIS A 9 -31.05 -7.00 -12.48
N VAL A 10 -31.82 -7.41 -11.46
CA VAL A 10 -31.26 -7.62 -10.12
C VAL A 10 -30.22 -8.75 -10.11
N ALA A 11 -30.50 -9.86 -10.80
CA ALA A 11 -29.54 -10.97 -10.91
C ALA A 11 -28.26 -10.56 -11.66
N LEU A 12 -28.39 -9.76 -12.72
CA LEU A 12 -27.26 -9.21 -13.47
C LEU A 12 -26.39 -8.28 -12.61
N LEU A 13 -27.01 -7.39 -11.82
CA LEU A 13 -26.30 -6.44 -10.96
C LEU A 13 -25.56 -7.17 -9.82
N VAL A 14 -26.21 -8.17 -9.20
CA VAL A 14 -25.59 -9.01 -8.16
C VAL A 14 -24.43 -9.82 -8.72
N CYS A 15 -24.55 -10.38 -9.93
CA CYS A 15 -23.43 -11.03 -10.60
C CYS A 15 -22.29 -10.04 -10.88
N ALA A 16 -22.57 -8.86 -11.41
CA ALA A 16 -21.54 -7.86 -11.71
C ALA A 16 -20.76 -7.43 -10.46
N LEU A 17 -21.43 -7.27 -9.31
CA LEU A 17 -20.79 -6.97 -8.04
C LEU A 17 -20.03 -8.17 -7.46
N ALA A 18 -20.51 -9.39 -7.66
CA ALA A 18 -19.85 -10.62 -7.19
C ALA A 18 -18.62 -11.00 -8.03
N PHE A 19 -18.56 -10.60 -9.31
CA PHE A 19 -17.47 -10.90 -10.23
C PHE A 19 -16.57 -9.69 -10.55
N GLY A 20 -16.79 -8.55 -9.90
CA GLY A 20 -15.91 -7.39 -10.00
C GLY A 20 -14.52 -7.74 -9.47
N ARG A 21 -13.53 -7.85 -10.35
CA ARG A 21 -12.13 -8.00 -9.93
C ARG A 21 -11.71 -6.70 -9.26
N SER A 22 -11.04 -6.77 -8.10
CA SER A 22 -10.40 -5.60 -7.50
C SER A 22 -9.49 -4.97 -8.55
N ALA A 23 -9.80 -3.73 -8.96
CA ALA A 23 -8.90 -2.98 -9.81
C ALA A 23 -7.58 -2.82 -9.06
N HIS A 24 -6.51 -3.36 -9.62
CA HIS A 24 -5.18 -3.14 -9.08
C HIS A 24 -4.77 -1.73 -9.49
N ALA A 25 -4.76 -0.86 -8.50
CA ALA A 25 -4.47 0.55 -8.62
C ALA A 25 -3.04 0.75 -8.09
N GLY A 26 -2.14 1.22 -8.95
CA GLY A 26 -0.76 1.50 -8.54
C GLY A 26 -0.68 2.62 -7.50
N PRO A 27 0.54 3.05 -7.12
CA PRO A 27 0.74 4.07 -6.09
C PRO A 27 0.11 5.44 -6.43
N ALA A 28 -0.23 5.70 -7.69
CA ALA A 28 -0.92 6.94 -8.10
C ALA A 28 -2.44 6.89 -7.91
N ASP A 29 -3.03 5.70 -7.94
CA ASP A 29 -4.49 5.49 -7.97
C ASP A 29 -5.01 4.88 -6.65
N SER A 30 -4.12 4.24 -5.88
CA SER A 30 -4.47 3.68 -4.57
C SER A 30 -4.72 4.80 -3.54
N PRO A 31 -5.75 4.66 -2.68
CA PRO A 31 -5.96 5.60 -1.59
C PRO A 31 -4.76 5.56 -0.64
N LEU A 32 -4.43 6.71 -0.03
CA LEU A 32 -3.37 6.76 0.96
C LEU A 32 -3.71 5.90 2.19
N PRO A 33 -2.73 5.18 2.75
CA PRO A 33 -2.98 4.33 3.90
C PRO A 33 -3.22 5.16 5.17
N THR A 34 -3.79 4.50 6.17
CA THR A 34 -3.70 4.95 7.56
C THR A 34 -2.66 4.10 8.27
N PHE A 35 -1.95 4.69 9.23
CA PHE A 35 -1.07 3.96 10.13
C PHE A 35 -1.88 3.14 11.14
N ALA A 36 -1.22 2.19 11.80
CA ALA A 36 -1.85 1.30 12.79
C ALA A 36 -2.42 2.06 14.01
N ASP A 37 -1.94 3.27 14.27
CA ASP A 37 -2.44 4.17 15.31
C ASP A 37 -3.59 5.08 14.83
N GLY A 38 -4.06 4.88 13.60
CA GLY A 38 -5.16 5.61 12.98
C GLY A 38 -4.78 6.95 12.37
N LYS A 39 -3.51 7.37 12.42
CA LYS A 39 -3.08 8.61 11.75
C LYS A 39 -3.10 8.44 10.23
N ALA A 40 -3.58 9.47 9.52
CA ALA A 40 -3.60 9.47 8.06
C ALA A 40 -2.19 9.71 7.50
N ALA A 41 -1.81 8.96 6.46
CA ALA A 41 -0.57 9.19 5.74
C ALA A 41 -0.70 10.34 4.74
N VAL A 42 0.44 10.92 4.37
CA VAL A 42 0.60 11.86 3.26
C VAL A 42 1.64 11.29 2.30
N ALA A 43 1.37 11.32 1.00
CA ALA A 43 2.36 10.93 0.00
C ALA A 43 3.50 11.95 -0.06
N VAL A 44 4.73 11.49 0.15
CA VAL A 44 5.94 12.33 0.11
C VAL A 44 6.84 12.03 -1.10
N TYR A 45 6.83 10.79 -1.58
CA TYR A 45 7.65 10.35 -2.70
C TYR A 45 7.12 9.04 -3.29
N THR A 46 7.18 8.92 -4.62
CA THR A 46 6.88 7.68 -5.35
C THR A 46 8.10 7.30 -6.17
N ALA A 47 8.72 6.17 -5.83
CA ALA A 47 9.79 5.58 -6.63
C ALA A 47 9.19 4.70 -7.73
N VAL A 48 9.60 4.90 -8.98
CA VAL A 48 9.18 4.08 -10.13
C VAL A 48 10.31 3.11 -10.49
N GLY A 49 9.97 1.89 -10.92
CA GLY A 49 10.98 0.91 -11.33
C GLY A 49 11.71 0.22 -10.18
N VAL A 50 11.09 0.20 -9.00
CA VAL A 50 11.57 -0.57 -7.83
C VAL A 50 11.28 -2.04 -8.10
N ILE A 51 12.19 -2.68 -8.84
CA ILE A 51 12.03 -4.07 -9.28
C ILE A 51 13.06 -4.91 -8.53
N LYS A 52 12.58 -5.95 -7.83
CA LYS A 52 13.45 -7.04 -7.39
C LYS A 52 13.79 -7.93 -8.58
N ASN A 53 14.76 -7.51 -9.38
CA ASN A 53 15.28 -8.29 -10.51
C ASN A 53 16.69 -8.78 -10.20
N ASN A 54 17.01 -10.04 -10.51
CA ASN A 54 18.37 -10.59 -10.33
C ASN A 54 18.97 -10.42 -8.91
N ASN A 55 18.16 -10.56 -7.85
CA ASN A 55 18.58 -10.34 -6.45
C ASN A 55 19.04 -8.90 -6.13
N LEU A 56 18.79 -7.92 -7.01
CA LEU A 56 18.95 -6.51 -6.65
C LEU A 56 17.78 -6.10 -5.76
N GLU A 57 18.14 -5.60 -4.59
CA GLU A 57 17.22 -5.15 -3.56
C GLU A 57 17.27 -3.63 -3.48
N THR A 58 16.10 -3.00 -3.55
CA THR A 58 15.98 -1.58 -3.22
C THR A 58 15.72 -1.46 -1.72
N ALA A 59 16.49 -0.60 -1.08
CA ALA A 59 16.29 -0.15 0.29
C ALA A 59 15.86 1.32 0.30
N PHE A 60 14.81 1.61 1.04
CA PHE A 60 14.34 2.96 1.33
C PHE A 60 14.90 3.36 2.69
N VAL A 61 15.84 4.30 2.69
CA VAL A 61 16.44 4.83 3.91
C VAL A 61 15.77 6.17 4.21
N CYS A 62 14.96 6.20 5.25
CA CYS A 62 14.12 7.33 5.61
C CYS A 62 14.58 7.94 6.93
N THR A 63 14.99 9.21 6.90
CA THR A 63 15.37 9.97 8.09
C THR A 63 14.27 10.96 8.45
N ASN A 64 13.84 10.98 9.72
CA ASN A 64 12.97 12.05 10.19
C ASN A 64 13.81 13.32 10.39
N VAL A 65 13.67 14.28 9.48
CA VAL A 65 14.33 15.60 9.55
C VAL A 65 13.46 16.70 10.16
N ASP A 66 12.26 16.35 10.66
CA ASP A 66 11.39 17.26 11.38
C ASP A 66 11.89 17.47 12.83
N SER A 67 11.34 18.46 13.51
CA SER A 67 11.58 18.79 14.91
C SER A 67 10.79 17.93 15.91
N ALA A 68 9.85 17.10 15.44
CA ALA A 68 8.98 16.27 16.27
C ALA A 68 8.87 14.84 15.72
N PRO A 69 8.43 13.86 16.54
CA PRO A 69 8.21 12.48 16.07
C PRO A 69 7.24 12.42 14.88
N ARG A 70 7.53 11.52 13.95
CA ARG A 70 6.71 11.28 12.75
C ARG A 70 6.58 9.79 12.47
N ASP A 71 5.44 9.40 11.94
CA ASP A 71 5.24 8.05 11.43
C ASP A 71 5.79 7.98 9.99
N ILE A 72 6.51 6.92 9.68
CA ILE A 72 7.12 6.68 8.37
C ILE A 72 6.57 5.38 7.81
N GLY A 73 6.04 5.42 6.59
CA GLY A 73 5.47 4.27 5.91
C GLY A 73 5.95 4.19 4.47
N VAL A 74 6.20 2.98 3.98
CA VAL A 74 6.52 2.68 2.58
C VAL A 74 5.58 1.60 2.10
N GLU A 75 4.87 1.85 0.99
CA GLU A 75 4.05 0.85 0.31
C GLU A 75 4.68 0.45 -1.02
N LEU A 76 4.73 -0.86 -1.26
CA LEU A 76 5.29 -1.51 -2.41
C LEU A 76 4.16 -2.09 -3.24
N PHE A 77 4.11 -1.67 -4.49
CA PHE A 77 3.20 -2.17 -5.49
C PHE A 77 4.01 -2.96 -6.51
N ASP A 78 3.51 -4.12 -6.91
CA ASP A 78 4.16 -4.90 -7.97
C ASP A 78 3.83 -4.38 -9.37
N GLU A 79 4.33 -5.06 -10.40
CA GLU A 79 4.13 -4.69 -11.80
C GLU A 79 2.65 -4.72 -12.25
N THR A 80 1.79 -5.41 -11.51
CA THR A 80 0.35 -5.45 -11.77
C THR A 80 -0.40 -4.32 -11.06
N GLY A 81 0.30 -3.47 -10.31
CA GLY A 81 -0.27 -2.40 -9.49
C GLY A 81 -0.83 -2.91 -8.17
N ALA A 82 -0.42 -4.10 -7.74
CA ALA A 82 -1.00 -4.76 -6.59
C ALA A 82 -0.17 -4.49 -5.34
N LEU A 83 -0.83 -4.06 -4.27
CA LEU A 83 -0.17 -3.81 -2.99
C LEU A 83 0.43 -5.10 -2.42
N ARG A 84 1.73 -5.09 -2.05
CA ARG A 84 2.50 -6.27 -1.58
C ARG A 84 2.82 -6.25 -0.08
N ASN A 85 2.74 -5.08 0.55
CA ASN A 85 2.85 -4.89 1.99
C ASN A 85 1.77 -3.91 2.45
N SER A 86 1.63 -3.67 3.75
CA SER A 86 0.59 -2.75 4.23
C SER A 86 1.12 -1.95 5.40
N VAL A 87 1.15 -0.63 5.23
CA VAL A 87 1.50 0.31 6.30
C VAL A 87 0.51 0.20 7.46
N HIS A 88 -0.78 0.05 7.15
CA HIS A 88 -1.82 -0.15 8.16
C HIS A 88 -1.57 -1.40 9.01
N ALA A 89 -1.14 -2.49 8.38
CA ALA A 89 -0.79 -3.73 9.08
C ALA A 89 0.60 -3.70 9.77
N GLY A 90 1.31 -2.57 9.72
CA GLY A 90 2.65 -2.41 10.29
C GLY A 90 3.77 -3.04 9.46
N ASN A 91 3.50 -3.47 8.22
CA ASN A 91 4.50 -4.04 7.34
C ASN A 91 5.06 -2.94 6.41
N GLY A 92 6.28 -2.49 6.68
CA GLY A 92 6.88 -1.31 6.03
C GLY A 92 6.51 0.00 6.73
N ALA A 93 6.16 -0.04 8.02
CA ALA A 93 5.81 1.13 8.81
C ALA A 93 6.60 1.21 10.13
N PHE A 94 6.92 2.43 10.53
CA PHE A 94 7.56 2.77 11.79
C PHE A 94 6.79 3.94 12.42
N LEU A 95 6.30 3.74 13.64
CA LEU A 95 5.58 4.78 14.38
C LEU A 95 6.54 5.58 15.24
N ASP A 96 6.20 6.85 15.47
CA ASP A 96 6.89 7.77 16.39
C ASP A 96 8.42 7.82 16.18
N VAL A 97 8.86 7.83 14.92
CA VAL A 97 10.29 7.95 14.59
C VAL A 97 10.78 9.30 15.08
N ALA A 98 11.71 9.30 16.04
CA ALA A 98 12.18 10.53 16.66
C ALA A 98 13.01 11.39 15.69
N PRO A 99 13.10 12.72 15.90
CA PRO A 99 13.95 13.61 15.12
C PRO A 99 15.39 13.09 14.99
N GLY A 100 15.92 13.11 13.76
CA GLY A 100 17.26 12.62 13.43
C GLY A 100 17.39 11.09 13.32
N GLN A 101 16.36 10.31 13.69
CA GLN A 101 16.40 8.86 13.51
C GLN A 101 16.18 8.46 12.06
N THR A 102 16.84 7.38 11.68
CA THR A 102 16.77 6.77 10.35
C THR A 102 16.20 5.37 10.46
N LYS A 103 15.29 5.03 9.55
CA LYS A 103 14.70 3.71 9.40
C LYS A 103 14.85 3.24 7.97
N THR A 104 15.06 1.94 7.81
CA THR A 104 15.25 1.32 6.50
C THR A 104 14.09 0.36 6.23
N VAL A 105 13.50 0.46 5.04
CA VAL A 105 12.57 -0.54 4.51
C VAL A 105 13.21 -1.17 3.28
N ASP A 106 13.37 -2.48 3.30
CA ASP A 106 13.97 -3.24 2.22
C ASP A 106 12.90 -4.04 1.45
N THR A 107 13.19 -4.34 0.19
CA THR A 107 12.28 -5.10 -0.71
C THR A 107 12.51 -6.62 -0.64
N SER A 108 13.52 -7.11 0.09
CA SER A 108 13.53 -8.51 0.51
C SER A 108 12.43 -8.70 1.56
N ALA A 109 11.67 -9.80 1.45
CA ALA A 109 10.55 -10.11 2.35
C ALA A 109 11.00 -10.46 3.79
N ARG A 110 12.02 -9.78 4.31
CA ARG A 110 12.56 -9.98 5.64
C ARG A 110 12.24 -8.77 6.48
N ARG A 111 11.21 -8.95 7.31
CA ARG A 111 10.98 -8.22 8.55
C ARG A 111 12.28 -8.25 9.37
N HIS A 112 13.22 -7.32 9.19
CA HIS A 112 14.40 -7.09 10.04
C HIS A 112 15.18 -5.87 9.53
N VAL A 113 15.69 -4.89 10.29
CA VAL A 113 15.60 -4.44 11.70
C VAL A 113 16.60 -3.27 11.79
N LEU A 114 16.31 -2.27 12.64
CA LEU A 114 17.16 -1.73 13.72
C LEU A 114 16.32 -0.80 14.59
#